data_AF-A0A960UQ83-F1
#
_entry.id   AF-A0A960UQ83-F1
#
_cell.length_a   1.000
_cell.length_b   1.000
_cell.length_c   1.000
_cell.angle_alpha   90.00
_cell.angle_beta   90.00
_cell.angle_gamma   90.00
#
_symmetry.space_group_name_H-M   'P 1'
#
loop_
_entity.id
_entity.type
_entity.pdbx_description
1 polymer ?
#
loop_
_entity_poly.entity_id
_entity_poly.type
_entity_poly.pdbx_seq_one_letter_code
_entity_poly.pdbx_strand_id
1 'polypeptide(L)'
;MNRQTFFPALTTGILAILILSSCQSGYPPEVGKLLSQRIEKPYAETEVLDVLYFTNRINKSTDGLCSNYNMQVWVGPRLNSGICRIQVPRNHEIGALDLAEEPGLDRQNRFSILSGEALNDGLDRVKSDEVIVFVHGFNVKFEEAVLRAAQIKYDLKFPYPLILFSWPAGAEEGGFLESFSLTKTYRENQANAARTVDTFGHWLAALGSRVRTVHLIVHSMGHQVVIPGIKKALAENPKLKFGEIVFFAPDFPASEYEKYRTYISGASYRTTLYCSPGDNALAVSQKVNGNFRLGMCKQIPGTDVINVNEVDDPVLGIGGLGHGYYSSRPI
;
A
#
# COMPACT_ATOMS: atom_id res chain seq x y z
N MET A 1 -81.19 -12.42 -41.29
CA MET A 1 -80.98 -12.51 -39.82
C MET A 1 -79.65 -13.22 -39.62
N ASN A 2 -78.59 -12.47 -39.31
CA ASN A 2 -77.92 -12.41 -37.98
C ASN A 2 -77.34 -13.78 -37.56
N ARG A 3 -76.09 -13.95 -37.14
CA ARG A 3 -75.02 -13.04 -36.71
C ARG A 3 -73.71 -13.84 -36.62
N GLN A 4 -72.59 -13.11 -36.67
CA GLN A 4 -71.22 -13.49 -36.30
C GLN A 4 -71.12 -14.17 -34.92
N THR A 5 -70.12 -15.04 -34.71
CA THR A 5 -69.30 -15.15 -33.48
C THR A 5 -68.14 -16.15 -33.69
N PHE A 6 -66.89 -15.68 -33.70
CA PHE A 6 -65.87 -15.71 -32.61
C PHE A 6 -64.90 -16.92 -32.66
N PHE A 7 -63.62 -16.61 -32.85
CA PHE A 7 -62.45 -17.44 -32.53
C PHE A 7 -62.44 -17.86 -31.05
N PRO A 8 -61.76 -18.98 -30.73
CA PRO A 8 -60.61 -18.80 -29.85
C PRO A 8 -59.37 -19.56 -30.32
N ALA A 9 -58.25 -18.84 -30.30
CA ALA A 9 -56.92 -19.39 -30.18
C ALA A 9 -56.68 -19.83 -28.72
N LEU A 10 -56.11 -21.01 -28.54
CA LEU A 10 -55.34 -21.39 -27.35
C LEU A 10 -54.20 -22.28 -27.88
N THR A 11 -52.95 -21.79 -27.85
CA THR A 11 -51.90 -22.23 -26.89
C THR A 11 -51.54 -23.72 -27.09
N THR A 12 -50.30 -24.15 -27.29
CA THR A 12 -49.08 -23.75 -26.58
C THR A 12 -47.90 -24.48 -27.20
N GLY A 13 -46.76 -23.81 -27.32
CA GLY A 13 -45.47 -24.42 -26.97
C GLY A 13 -44.47 -24.66 -28.10
N ILE A 14 -44.02 -23.61 -28.78
CA ILE A 14 -42.69 -23.65 -29.42
C ILE A 14 -41.67 -23.36 -28.32
N LEU A 15 -40.93 -24.42 -27.95
CA LEU A 15 -39.78 -24.35 -27.06
C LEU A 15 -38.68 -23.54 -27.75
N ALA A 16 -38.63 -22.24 -27.47
CA ALA A 16 -37.49 -21.41 -27.85
C ALA A 16 -36.30 -21.85 -26.98
N ILE A 17 -35.41 -22.65 -27.56
CA ILE A 17 -34.10 -22.95 -27.01
C ILE A 17 -33.30 -21.65 -27.07
N LEU A 18 -33.36 -20.86 -26.00
CA LEU A 18 -32.46 -19.74 -25.74
C LEU A 18 -31.05 -20.32 -25.60
N ILE A 19 -30.24 -20.14 -26.63
CA ILE A 19 -28.78 -20.32 -26.55
C ILE A 19 -28.29 -19.21 -25.61
N LEU A 20 -28.20 -19.52 -24.32
CA LEU A 20 -27.35 -18.80 -23.39
C LEU A 20 -25.91 -19.14 -23.75
N SER A 21 -25.38 -18.48 -24.78
CA SER A 21 -23.94 -18.33 -24.91
C SER A 21 -23.48 -17.48 -23.74
N SER A 22 -23.10 -18.16 -22.66
CA SER A 22 -22.34 -17.60 -21.56
C SER A 22 -21.19 -16.76 -22.14
N CYS A 23 -21.25 -15.45 -21.93
CA CYS A 23 -20.05 -14.61 -21.95
C CYS A 23 -19.11 -15.16 -20.87
N GLN A 24 -18.25 -16.09 -21.22
CA GLN A 24 -17.04 -16.34 -20.45
C GLN A 24 -16.21 -15.08 -20.58
N SER A 25 -16.25 -14.22 -19.56
CA SER A 25 -15.20 -13.23 -19.30
C SER A 25 -13.92 -13.98 -18.91
N GLY A 26 -13.36 -14.73 -19.85
CA GLY A 26 -12.14 -15.49 -19.66
C GLY A 26 -10.97 -14.56 -19.90
N TYR A 27 -10.34 -14.10 -18.82
CA TYR A 27 -8.95 -13.67 -18.89
C TYR A 27 -8.14 -14.72 -19.68
N PRO A 28 -7.22 -14.32 -20.57
CA PRO A 28 -6.47 -15.27 -21.36
C PRO A 28 -5.74 -16.26 -20.41
N PRO A 29 -5.96 -17.58 -20.58
CA PRO A 29 -5.48 -18.62 -19.66
C PRO A 29 -3.96 -18.61 -19.45
N GLU A 30 -3.22 -17.93 -20.32
CA GLU A 30 -1.77 -17.73 -20.25
C GLU A 30 -1.34 -16.79 -19.11
N VAL A 31 -2.10 -15.72 -18.83
CA VAL A 31 -1.76 -14.78 -17.74
C VAL A 31 -1.97 -15.43 -16.38
N GLY A 32 -3.09 -16.15 -16.20
CA GLY A 32 -3.35 -16.91 -14.97
C GLY A 32 -2.26 -17.95 -14.70
N LYS A 33 -1.81 -18.67 -15.74
CA LYS A 33 -0.73 -19.65 -15.64
C LYS A 33 0.62 -19.00 -15.29
N LEU A 34 0.96 -17.87 -15.91
CA LEU A 34 2.18 -17.11 -15.61
C LEU A 34 2.17 -16.50 -14.21
N LEU A 35 1.00 -16.05 -13.73
CA LEU A 35 0.81 -15.60 -12.35
C LEU A 35 0.97 -16.76 -11.37
N SER A 36 0.32 -17.91 -11.63
CA SER A 36 0.46 -19.10 -10.78
C SER A 36 1.90 -19.61 -10.71
N GLN A 37 2.64 -19.61 -11.82
CA GLN A 37 4.06 -19.97 -11.87
C GLN A 37 4.96 -18.99 -11.08
N ARG A 38 4.54 -17.74 -10.92
CA ARG A 38 5.26 -16.74 -10.10
C ARG A 38 4.90 -16.80 -8.61
N ILE A 39 3.80 -17.46 -8.25
CA ILE A 39 3.19 -17.49 -6.90
C ILE A 39 3.51 -18.82 -6.17
N GLU A 40 4.46 -19.63 -6.66
CA GLU A 40 4.80 -20.99 -6.18
C GLU A 40 5.52 -21.06 -4.80
N LYS A 41 5.14 -20.25 -3.82
CA LYS A 41 5.47 -20.55 -2.42
C LYS A 41 4.23 -21.09 -1.71
N PRO A 42 4.14 -22.40 -1.41
CA PRO A 42 3.17 -22.89 -0.45
C PRO A 42 3.49 -22.30 0.92
N TYR A 43 2.48 -21.81 1.65
CA TYR A 43 2.59 -21.29 3.03
C TYR A 43 2.90 -22.41 4.05
N ALA A 44 3.68 -23.41 3.66
CA ALA A 44 3.78 -24.67 4.38
C ALA A 44 4.57 -24.53 5.69
N GLU A 45 5.40 -23.50 5.84
CA GLU A 45 6.30 -23.33 6.99
C GLU A 45 6.42 -21.87 7.42
N THR A 46 6.59 -21.67 8.73
CA THR A 46 7.00 -20.40 9.30
C THR A 46 8.34 -20.02 8.69
N GLU A 47 8.46 -18.80 8.17
CA GLU A 47 9.71 -18.29 7.61
C GLU A 47 10.20 -17.04 8.35
N VAL A 48 11.49 -16.74 8.16
CA VAL A 48 12.08 -15.48 8.59
C VAL A 48 12.30 -14.63 7.35
N LEU A 49 11.64 -13.48 7.28
CA LEU A 49 11.78 -12.51 6.21
C LEU A 49 12.70 -11.38 6.63
N ASP A 50 13.66 -11.06 5.77
CA ASP A 50 14.47 -9.85 5.88
C ASP A 50 13.71 -8.68 5.23
N VAL A 51 13.36 -7.68 6.04
CA VAL A 51 12.81 -6.40 5.57
C VAL A 51 13.94 -5.38 5.53
N LEU A 52 14.45 -5.10 4.32
CA LEU A 52 15.36 -3.97 4.09
C LEU A 52 14.56 -2.68 4.25
N TYR A 53 15.00 -1.80 5.13
CA TYR A 53 14.36 -0.50 5.34
C TYR A 53 15.30 0.67 5.08
N PHE A 54 14.70 1.78 4.68
CA PHE A 54 15.30 3.10 4.68
C PHE A 54 14.40 4.04 5.46
N THR A 55 14.98 4.88 6.31
CA THR A 55 14.20 5.80 7.14
C THR A 55 14.96 7.06 7.49
N ASN A 56 14.30 8.21 7.36
CA ASN A 56 14.80 9.49 7.85
C ASN A 56 14.25 9.83 9.24
N ARG A 57 13.80 8.83 10.01
CA ARG A 57 13.49 8.97 11.44
C ARG A 57 14.78 9.26 12.23
N ILE A 58 14.66 10.01 13.32
CA ILE A 58 15.73 10.07 14.33
C ILE A 58 15.96 8.66 14.87
N ASN A 59 17.19 8.18 14.77
CA ASN A 59 17.65 6.93 15.36
C ASN A 59 18.45 7.22 16.64
N LYS A 60 17.98 6.72 17.80
CA LYS A 60 18.62 6.92 19.11
C LYS A 60 19.70 5.91 19.47
N SER A 61 19.84 4.78 18.77
CA SER A 61 20.77 3.71 19.18
C SER A 61 21.31 2.87 18.01
N THR A 62 22.38 2.14 18.27
CA THR A 62 22.87 1.02 17.44
C THR A 62 22.29 -0.33 17.85
N ASP A 63 21.73 -0.45 19.06
CA ASP A 63 21.17 -1.69 19.61
C ASP A 63 19.64 -1.65 19.59
N GLY A 64 18.96 -2.74 19.22
CA GLY A 64 17.50 -2.80 19.15
C GLY A 64 16.91 -2.02 17.95
N LEU A 65 17.61 -2.03 16.82
CA LEU A 65 17.36 -1.19 15.64
C LEU A 65 15.94 -1.22 15.07
N CYS A 66 15.25 -2.34 15.28
CA CYS A 66 13.89 -2.55 14.84
C CYS A 66 12.88 -2.29 15.96
N SER A 67 13.03 -1.16 16.66
CA SER A 67 12.14 -0.77 17.76
C SER A 67 11.65 0.67 17.65
N ASN A 68 10.45 0.91 18.18
CA ASN A 68 9.86 2.25 18.31
C ASN A 68 10.64 3.14 19.28
N TYR A 69 11.33 2.52 20.25
CA TYR A 69 12.21 3.24 21.18
C TYR A 69 13.39 3.87 20.45
N ASN A 70 13.96 3.18 19.45
CA ASN A 70 15.12 3.70 18.72
C ASN A 70 14.71 4.56 17.53
N MET A 71 13.74 4.10 16.74
CA MET A 71 13.26 4.77 15.54
C MET A 71 12.08 5.67 15.88
N GLN A 72 12.38 6.94 16.13
CA GLN A 72 11.43 7.91 16.65
C GLN A 72 10.46 8.43 15.58
N VAL A 73 9.46 9.21 15.99
CA VAL A 73 8.48 9.85 15.10
C VAL A 73 8.94 11.21 14.55
N TRP A 74 10.20 11.57 14.81
CA TRP A 74 10.80 12.85 14.43
C TRP A 74 11.69 12.73 13.19
N VAL A 75 11.73 13.78 12.37
CA VAL A 75 12.64 13.86 11.22
C VAL A 75 14.08 14.02 11.69
N GLY A 76 14.94 13.10 11.27
CA GLY A 76 16.37 13.09 11.53
C GLY A 76 17.18 13.75 10.40
N PRO A 77 18.46 14.07 10.67
CA PRO A 77 19.33 14.76 9.72
C PRO A 77 19.94 13.84 8.65
N ARG A 78 19.74 12.52 8.76
CA ARG A 78 20.32 11.51 7.87
C ARG A 78 19.29 10.46 7.49
N LEU A 79 19.47 9.86 6.33
CA LEU A 79 18.80 8.63 5.95
C LEU A 79 19.53 7.46 6.60
N ASN A 80 18.83 6.68 7.42
CA ASN A 80 19.33 5.45 8.01
C ASN A 80 18.83 4.25 7.20
N SER A 81 19.62 3.19 7.17
CA SER A 81 19.24 1.92 6.54
C SER A 81 19.58 0.73 7.43
N GLY A 82 18.82 -0.35 7.28
CA GLY A 82 19.02 -1.57 8.04
C GLY A 82 18.16 -2.72 7.55
N ILE A 83 18.31 -3.88 8.18
CA ILE A 83 17.47 -5.06 7.96
C ILE A 83 16.77 -5.40 9.26
N CYS A 84 15.45 -5.57 9.22
CA CYS A 84 14.69 -6.18 10.30
C CYS A 84 14.33 -7.62 9.92
N ARG A 85 14.64 -8.57 10.81
CA ARG A 85 14.33 -10.00 10.60
C ARG A 85 13.01 -10.31 11.26
N ILE A 86 12.02 -10.67 10.45
CA ILE A 86 10.64 -10.83 10.88
C ILE A 86 10.25 -12.29 10.76
N GLN A 87 9.81 -12.86 11.87
CA GLN A 87 9.13 -14.14 11.85
C GLN A 87 7.74 -13.95 11.24
N VAL A 88 7.45 -14.72 10.21
CA VAL A 88 6.13 -14.73 9.56
C VAL A 88 5.46 -16.09 9.80
N PRO A 89 4.27 -16.10 10.41
CA PRO A 89 3.56 -17.33 10.76
C PRO A 89 2.93 -18.02 9.55
N ARG A 90 3.01 -19.35 9.51
CA ARG A 90 2.42 -20.14 8.44
C ARG A 90 0.89 -20.13 8.44
N ASN A 91 0.26 -20.08 9.62
CA ASN A 91 -1.19 -20.21 9.80
C ASN A 91 -1.93 -18.86 9.71
N HIS A 92 -1.29 -17.85 9.14
CA HIS A 92 -1.85 -16.51 9.06
C HIS A 92 -2.81 -16.34 7.87
N GLU A 93 -3.95 -15.69 8.10
CA GLU A 93 -4.91 -15.32 7.06
C GLU A 93 -4.47 -14.06 6.32
N ILE A 94 -4.53 -14.06 4.99
CA ILE A 94 -4.16 -12.90 4.16
C ILE A 94 -4.78 -11.61 4.72
N GLY A 95 -3.91 -10.68 5.07
CA GLY A 95 -4.26 -9.34 5.53
C GLY A 95 -4.39 -9.12 7.04
N ALA A 96 -4.52 -10.19 7.82
CA ALA A 96 -4.39 -10.10 9.28
C ALA A 96 -2.98 -9.62 9.71
N LEU A 97 -2.81 -9.19 10.96
CA LEU A 97 -1.48 -8.88 11.49
C LEU A 97 -1.46 -9.14 12.99
N ASP A 98 -1.46 -10.43 13.31
CA ASP A 98 -1.49 -10.94 14.66
C ASP A 98 -0.09 -10.98 15.26
N LEU A 99 0.16 -10.19 16.30
CA LEU A 99 1.49 -10.01 16.89
C LEU A 99 1.72 -10.94 18.08
N ALA A 100 2.96 -11.39 18.26
CA ALA A 100 3.37 -12.15 19.44
C ALA A 100 3.53 -11.22 20.65
N GLU A 101 3.20 -11.70 21.84
CA GLU A 101 3.40 -10.94 23.09
C GLU A 101 4.90 -10.72 23.40
N GLU A 102 5.74 -11.71 23.09
CA GLU A 102 7.19 -11.61 23.17
C GLU A 102 7.85 -12.09 21.87
N PRO A 103 9.06 -11.59 21.53
CA PRO A 103 9.78 -12.00 20.33
C PRO A 103 9.95 -13.52 20.19
N GLY A 104 9.54 -14.08 19.06
CA GLY A 104 9.70 -15.50 18.75
C GLY A 104 8.73 -16.45 19.44
N LEU A 105 7.75 -15.96 20.22
CA LEU A 105 6.64 -16.76 20.72
C LEU A 105 5.60 -17.04 19.62
N ASP A 106 4.86 -18.13 19.81
CA ASP A 106 3.76 -18.59 18.94
C ASP A 106 4.07 -18.52 17.43
N ARG A 107 5.20 -19.13 17.05
CA ARG A 107 5.80 -18.97 15.71
C ARG A 107 4.91 -19.37 14.54
N GLN A 108 3.92 -20.21 14.81
CA GLN A 108 3.04 -20.73 13.78
C GLN A 108 1.86 -19.80 13.51
N ASN A 109 1.52 -18.90 14.45
CA ASN A 109 0.32 -18.07 14.38
C ASN A 109 0.59 -16.56 14.51
N ARG A 110 1.76 -16.16 15.02
CA ARG A 110 2.07 -14.74 15.32
C ARG A 110 3.31 -14.22 14.62
N PHE A 111 3.20 -12.99 14.12
CA PHE A 111 4.34 -12.20 13.64
C PHE A 111 5.18 -11.73 14.82
N SER A 112 6.50 -11.67 14.63
CA SER A 112 7.40 -11.04 15.61
C SER A 112 8.66 -10.49 14.96
N ILE A 113 9.17 -9.40 15.52
CA ILE A 113 10.48 -8.86 15.18
C ILE A 113 11.53 -9.64 15.97
N LEU A 114 12.40 -10.37 15.29
CA LEU A 114 13.41 -11.22 15.93
C LEU A 114 14.72 -10.48 16.20
N SER A 115 15.17 -9.67 15.24
CA SER A 115 16.43 -8.92 15.34
C SER A 115 16.50 -7.78 14.31
N GLY A 116 17.48 -6.90 14.46
CA GLY A 116 17.80 -5.85 13.51
C GLY A 116 19.30 -5.73 13.26
N GLU A 117 19.68 -5.29 12.06
CA GLU A 117 21.06 -5.02 11.64
C GLU A 117 21.11 -3.63 10.99
N ALA A 118 22.08 -2.79 11.38
CA ALA A 118 22.28 -1.47 10.80
C ALA A 118 23.20 -1.60 9.59
N LEU A 119 22.90 -0.85 8.54
CA LEU A 119 23.69 -0.87 7.31
C LEU A 119 24.27 0.52 7.05
N ASN A 120 25.56 0.56 6.71
CA ASN A 120 26.25 1.79 6.29
C ASN A 120 25.68 2.32 4.95
N ASP A 121 25.53 1.43 3.97
CA ASP A 121 24.82 1.69 2.73
C ASP A 121 23.82 0.55 2.46
N GLY A 122 22.54 0.82 2.68
CA GLY A 122 21.46 -0.13 2.40
C GLY A 122 21.31 -0.47 0.92
N LEU A 123 21.74 0.42 0.00
CA LEU A 123 21.58 0.18 -1.44
C LEU A 123 22.46 -0.98 -1.93
N ASP A 124 23.59 -1.25 -1.26
CA ASP A 124 24.46 -2.38 -1.58
C ASP A 124 23.83 -3.75 -1.26
N ARG A 125 22.74 -3.79 -0.49
CA ARG A 125 21.95 -5.00 -0.25
C ARG A 125 20.90 -5.27 -1.31
N VAL A 126 20.66 -4.34 -2.23
CA VAL A 126 19.71 -4.50 -3.33
C VAL A 126 20.35 -5.33 -4.44
N LYS A 127 20.09 -6.64 -4.44
CA LYS A 127 20.64 -7.63 -5.41
C LYS A 127 19.55 -8.18 -6.33
N SER A 128 18.76 -7.30 -6.95
CA SER A 128 17.66 -7.66 -7.85
C SER A 128 17.48 -6.58 -8.92
N ASP A 129 17.10 -6.98 -10.14
CA ASP A 129 16.78 -6.04 -11.22
C ASP A 129 15.46 -5.30 -10.99
N GLU A 130 14.57 -5.88 -10.18
CA GLU A 130 13.26 -5.31 -9.85
C GLU A 130 13.05 -5.35 -8.34
N VAL A 131 12.36 -4.34 -7.80
CA VAL A 131 12.04 -4.24 -6.38
C VAL A 131 10.64 -3.68 -6.18
N ILE A 132 9.99 -4.06 -5.08
CA ILE A 132 8.84 -3.33 -4.54
C ILE A 132 9.36 -2.35 -3.49
N VAL A 133 8.87 -1.12 -3.54
CA VAL A 133 9.00 -0.13 -2.46
C VAL A 133 7.63 0.09 -1.84
N PHE A 134 7.52 -0.18 -0.53
CA PHE A 134 6.33 0.09 0.25
C PHE A 134 6.52 1.35 1.11
N VAL A 135 5.53 2.24 1.10
CA VAL A 135 5.49 3.47 1.92
C VAL A 135 4.19 3.52 2.71
N HIS A 136 4.30 3.49 4.03
CA HIS A 136 3.16 3.48 4.95
C HIS A 136 2.45 4.84 5.05
N GLY A 137 1.27 4.81 5.67
CA GLY A 137 0.40 5.98 5.87
C GLY A 137 0.62 6.76 7.16
N PHE A 138 -0.43 7.48 7.54
CA PHE A 138 -0.53 8.35 8.71
C PHE A 138 -0.48 7.57 10.04
N ASN A 139 0.14 8.17 11.06
CA ASN A 139 0.15 7.66 12.44
C ASN A 139 0.74 6.24 12.63
N VAL A 140 1.63 5.80 11.74
CA VAL A 140 2.28 4.49 11.81
C VAL A 140 3.65 4.63 12.48
N LYS A 141 3.86 3.92 13.61
CA LYS A 141 5.18 3.83 14.26
C LYS A 141 6.09 2.84 13.50
N PHE A 142 7.39 2.83 13.80
CA PHE A 142 8.38 2.09 13.01
C PHE A 142 8.16 0.57 13.01
N GLU A 143 7.93 -0.04 14.17
CA GLU A 143 7.71 -1.49 14.28
C GLU A 143 6.49 -1.93 13.47
N GLU A 144 5.40 -1.16 13.55
CA GLU A 144 4.18 -1.41 12.78
C GLU A 144 4.45 -1.33 11.28
N ALA A 145 5.20 -0.33 10.81
CA ALA A 145 5.58 -0.21 9.41
C ALA A 145 6.40 -1.42 8.91
N VAL A 146 7.34 -1.90 9.72
CA VAL A 146 8.18 -3.06 9.40
C VAL A 146 7.36 -4.35 9.36
N LEU A 147 6.51 -4.59 10.36
CA LEU A 147 5.64 -5.75 10.43
C LEU A 147 4.65 -5.77 9.27
N ARG A 148 4.07 -4.62 8.93
CA ARG A 148 3.17 -4.46 7.79
C ARG A 148 3.88 -4.72 6.46
N ALA A 149 5.12 -4.26 6.31
CA ALA A 149 5.94 -4.55 5.12
C ALA A 149 6.21 -6.04 4.96
N ALA A 150 6.51 -6.76 6.05
CA ALA A 150 6.71 -8.21 6.04
C ALA A 150 5.43 -8.95 5.66
N GLN A 151 4.28 -8.57 6.24
CA GLN A 151 2.98 -9.14 5.91
C GLN A 151 2.63 -8.94 4.42
N ILE A 152 2.76 -7.71 3.90
CA ILE A 152 2.53 -7.43 2.48
C ILE A 152 3.47 -8.27 1.59
N LYS A 153 4.76 -8.37 1.93
CA LYS A 153 5.72 -9.19 1.16
C LYS A 153 5.31 -10.66 1.14
N TYR A 154 4.89 -11.19 2.28
CA TYR A 154 4.48 -12.58 2.43
C TYR A 154 3.19 -12.88 1.65
N ASP A 155 2.20 -12.01 1.78
CA ASP A 155 0.88 -12.20 1.19
C ASP A 155 0.87 -12.04 -0.32
N LEU A 156 1.61 -11.07 -0.86
CA LEU A 156 1.68 -10.84 -2.30
C LEU A 156 2.37 -11.99 -3.04
N LYS A 157 3.19 -12.80 -2.35
CA LYS A 157 4.06 -13.83 -2.95
C LYS A 157 4.85 -13.35 -4.17
N PHE A 158 5.10 -12.04 -4.23
CA PHE A 158 5.76 -11.44 -5.37
C PHE A 158 7.23 -11.84 -5.37
N PRO A 159 7.83 -12.23 -6.52
CA PRO A 159 9.15 -12.82 -6.55
C PRO A 159 10.27 -11.85 -6.16
N TYR A 160 10.06 -10.54 -6.31
CA TYR A 160 11.10 -9.54 -6.09
C TYR A 160 11.17 -9.02 -4.64
N PRO A 161 12.34 -8.57 -4.15
CA PRO A 161 12.48 -8.03 -2.80
C PRO A 161 11.53 -6.85 -2.54
N LEU A 162 11.04 -6.75 -1.30
CA LEU A 162 10.31 -5.59 -0.82
C LEU A 162 11.23 -4.74 0.07
N ILE A 163 11.25 -3.45 -0.21
CA ILE A 163 11.96 -2.43 0.55
C ILE A 163 10.93 -1.55 1.24
N LEU A 164 11.06 -1.36 2.55
CA LEU A 164 10.27 -0.39 3.29
C LEU A 164 10.96 0.98 3.25
N PHE A 165 10.24 2.01 2.79
CA PHE A 165 10.63 3.38 3.10
C PHE A 165 9.73 3.91 4.24
N SER A 166 10.31 4.05 5.43
CA SER A 166 9.59 4.56 6.60
C SER A 166 9.91 6.03 6.83
N TRP A 167 8.89 6.88 6.77
CA TRP A 167 8.98 8.30 7.10
C TRP A 167 8.47 8.55 8.53
N PRO A 168 8.77 9.70 9.17
CA PRO A 168 8.48 9.95 10.59
C PRO A 168 7.00 10.26 10.82
N ALA A 169 6.18 9.22 10.73
CA ALA A 169 4.78 9.19 11.13
C ALA A 169 4.64 8.63 12.54
N GLY A 170 3.45 8.81 13.12
CA GLY A 170 3.12 8.37 14.48
C GLY A 170 2.80 9.55 15.39
N ALA A 171 2.07 9.27 16.46
CA ALA A 171 1.86 10.23 17.53
C ALA A 171 3.11 10.34 18.40
N GLU A 172 3.43 11.58 18.78
CA GLU A 172 4.41 11.85 19.83
C GLU A 172 3.90 11.30 21.17
N GLU A 173 4.82 10.79 21.98
CA GLU A 173 4.53 10.42 23.37
C GLU A 173 4.44 11.71 24.19
N GLY A 174 3.24 12.29 24.24
CA GLY A 174 2.91 13.46 25.07
C GLY A 174 2.16 13.06 26.35
N GLY A 175 1.86 14.04 27.21
CA GLY A 175 0.97 13.83 28.34
C GLY A 175 -0.40 13.31 27.89
N PHE A 176 -1.14 12.65 28.80
CA PHE A 176 -2.42 11.97 28.52
C PHE A 176 -3.37 12.77 27.61
N LEU A 177 -3.50 14.08 27.83
CA LEU A 177 -4.39 14.94 27.04
C LEU A 177 -3.87 15.27 25.62
N GLU A 178 -2.55 15.35 25.42
CA GLU A 178 -1.97 15.67 24.11
C GLU A 178 -1.99 14.46 23.17
N SER A 179 -1.89 13.25 23.71
CA SER A 179 -1.93 12.00 22.94
C SER A 179 -3.27 11.76 22.22
N PHE A 180 -4.35 12.47 22.59
CA PHE A 180 -5.68 12.33 21.96
C PHE A 180 -5.97 13.38 20.88
N SER A 181 -5.08 14.34 20.62
CA SER A 181 -5.34 15.38 19.61
C SER A 181 -5.01 14.88 18.20
N LEU A 182 -5.94 14.15 17.59
CA LEU A 182 -5.82 13.64 16.21
C LEU A 182 -5.46 14.76 15.21
N THR A 183 -6.01 15.96 15.37
CA THR A 183 -5.68 17.12 14.52
C THR A 183 -4.23 17.58 14.68
N LYS A 184 -3.68 17.55 15.90
CA LYS A 184 -2.26 17.88 16.16
C LYS A 184 -1.37 16.85 15.48
N THR A 185 -1.60 15.56 15.76
CA THR A 185 -0.83 14.46 15.15
C THR A 185 -0.91 14.50 13.63
N TYR A 186 -2.10 14.76 13.06
CA TYR A 186 -2.29 14.92 11.61
C TYR A 186 -1.41 16.02 11.04
N ARG A 187 -1.41 17.22 11.65
CA ARG A 187 -0.60 18.36 11.19
C ARG A 187 0.90 18.11 11.33
N GLU A 188 1.34 17.47 12.41
CA GLU A 188 2.74 17.11 12.65
C GLU A 188 3.23 16.07 11.63
N ASN A 189 2.45 15.01 11.42
CA ASN A 189 2.76 13.99 10.43
C ASN A 189 2.79 14.59 9.02
N GLN A 190 1.84 15.47 8.68
CA GLN A 190 1.86 16.20 7.41
C GLN A 190 3.11 17.07 7.25
N ALA A 191 3.54 17.78 8.30
CA ALA A 191 4.78 18.55 8.27
C ALA A 191 6.02 17.66 8.11
N ASN A 192 6.04 16.49 8.77
CA ASN A 192 7.12 15.52 8.63
C ASN A 192 7.15 14.90 7.23
N ALA A 193 6.00 14.61 6.62
CA ALA A 193 5.90 14.14 5.25
C ALA A 193 6.50 15.17 4.27
N ALA A 194 6.14 16.45 4.42
CA ALA A 194 6.70 17.53 3.60
C ALA A 194 8.22 17.65 3.74
N ARG A 195 8.77 17.52 4.96
CA ARG A 195 10.23 17.52 5.20
C ARG A 195 10.94 16.26 4.68
N THR A 196 10.21 15.20 4.38
CA THR A 196 10.75 13.92 3.91
C THR A 196 10.85 13.84 2.37
N VAL A 197 10.12 14.69 1.64
CA VAL A 197 10.06 14.68 0.17
C VAL A 197 11.45 14.70 -0.47
N ASP A 198 12.33 15.59 -0.02
CA ASP A 198 13.67 15.70 -0.60
C ASP A 198 14.51 14.44 -0.36
N THR A 199 14.47 13.92 0.87
CA THR A 199 15.21 12.71 1.22
C THR A 199 14.72 11.50 0.42
N PHE A 200 13.39 11.35 0.29
CA PHE A 200 12.80 10.28 -0.51
C PHE A 200 13.16 10.41 -2.00
N GLY A 201 13.09 11.62 -2.57
CA GLY A 201 13.41 11.85 -3.98
C GLY A 201 14.85 11.49 -4.33
N HIS A 202 15.81 11.96 -3.52
CA HIS A 202 17.24 11.62 -3.68
C HIS A 202 17.48 10.11 -3.56
N TRP A 203 16.88 9.48 -2.54
CA TRP A 203 16.99 8.04 -2.33
C TRP A 203 16.39 7.23 -3.48
N LEU A 204 15.21 7.62 -3.98
CA LEU A 204 14.53 6.91 -5.06
C LEU A 204 15.29 7.04 -6.40
N ALA A 205 15.90 8.19 -6.67
CA ALA A 205 16.77 8.36 -7.84
C ALA A 205 18.01 7.45 -7.78
N ALA A 206 18.63 7.35 -6.60
CA ALA A 206 19.77 6.46 -6.35
C ALA A 206 19.37 4.98 -6.48
N LEU A 207 18.23 4.57 -5.90
CA LEU A 207 17.67 3.23 -6.05
C LEU A 207 17.43 2.90 -7.52
N GLY A 208 16.82 3.81 -8.29
CA GLY A 208 16.57 3.67 -9.72
C GLY A 208 17.83 3.60 -10.59
N SER A 209 19.01 3.86 -10.03
CA SER A 209 20.29 3.66 -10.71
C SER A 209 20.88 2.26 -10.44
N ARG A 210 20.34 1.54 -9.44
CA ARG A 210 20.77 0.18 -9.05
C ARG A 210 19.86 -0.90 -9.62
N VAL A 211 18.61 -0.58 -9.91
CA VAL A 211 17.58 -1.52 -10.39
C VAL A 211 17.03 -1.08 -11.74
N ARG A 212 16.57 -2.04 -12.55
CA ARG A 212 15.91 -1.77 -13.83
C ARG A 212 14.49 -1.25 -13.64
N THR A 213 13.78 -1.71 -12.61
CA THR A 213 12.36 -1.36 -12.42
C THR A 213 11.99 -1.27 -10.94
N VAL A 214 11.29 -0.19 -10.57
CA VAL A 214 10.71 -0.01 -9.23
C VAL A 214 9.20 -0.19 -9.29
N HIS A 215 8.63 -1.01 -8.43
CA HIS A 215 7.18 -1.04 -8.17
C HIS A 215 6.90 -0.28 -6.89
N LEU A 216 5.85 0.54 -6.86
CA LEU A 216 5.48 1.33 -5.69
C LEU A 216 4.15 0.87 -5.11
N ILE A 217 4.10 0.70 -3.79
CA ILE A 217 2.87 0.54 -3.02
C ILE A 217 2.85 1.64 -1.98
N VAL A 218 1.84 2.50 -2.03
CA VAL A 218 1.75 3.69 -1.17
C VAL A 218 0.39 3.74 -0.52
N HIS A 219 0.36 4.03 0.78
CA HIS A 219 -0.88 4.16 1.54
C HIS A 219 -1.09 5.58 2.08
N SER A 220 -2.32 6.10 1.97
CA SER A 220 -2.81 7.25 2.74
C SER A 220 -1.88 8.48 2.69
N MET A 221 -1.51 9.05 3.82
CA MET A 221 -0.65 10.24 3.90
C MET A 221 0.77 10.03 3.35
N GLY A 222 1.21 8.77 3.16
CA GLY A 222 2.48 8.46 2.49
C GLY A 222 2.56 9.06 1.07
N HIS A 223 1.40 9.30 0.43
CA HIS A 223 1.34 9.98 -0.87
C HIS A 223 1.87 11.41 -0.83
N GLN A 224 1.82 12.09 0.32
CA GLN A 224 2.39 13.42 0.49
C GLN A 224 3.94 13.40 0.44
N VAL A 225 4.56 12.25 0.70
CA VAL A 225 6.00 12.02 0.48
C VAL A 225 6.24 11.59 -0.97
N VAL A 226 5.51 10.56 -1.43
CA VAL A 226 5.86 9.84 -2.66
C VAL A 226 5.55 10.62 -3.93
N ILE A 227 4.37 11.24 -4.05
CA ILE A 227 3.96 11.93 -5.28
C ILE A 227 4.93 13.08 -5.65
N PRO A 228 5.22 14.04 -4.76
CA PRO A 228 6.23 15.06 -5.06
C PRO A 228 7.65 14.47 -5.12
N GLY A 229 7.92 13.42 -4.35
CA GLY A 229 9.18 12.69 -4.36
C GLY A 229 9.52 12.04 -5.71
N ILE A 230 8.55 11.44 -6.41
CA ILE A 230 8.71 10.88 -7.76
C ILE A 230 9.17 11.97 -8.73
N LYS A 231 8.52 13.14 -8.70
CA LYS A 231 8.91 14.26 -9.58
C LYS A 231 10.36 14.69 -9.31
N LYS A 232 10.78 14.76 -8.05
CA LYS A 232 12.16 15.07 -7.69
C LYS A 232 13.13 13.98 -8.17
N ALA A 233 12.80 12.71 -7.93
CA ALA A 233 13.61 11.58 -8.36
C ALA A 233 13.81 11.54 -9.88
N LEU A 234 12.75 11.82 -10.66
CA LEU A 234 12.82 11.88 -12.12
C LEU A 234 13.61 13.08 -12.65
N ALA A 235 13.66 14.18 -11.90
CA ALA A 235 14.51 15.32 -12.25
C ALA A 235 16.00 14.97 -12.09
N GLU A 236 16.34 14.14 -11.11
CA GLU A 236 17.72 13.68 -10.86
C GLU A 236 18.12 12.47 -11.71
N ASN A 237 17.18 11.55 -11.93
CA ASN A 237 17.34 10.36 -12.76
C ASN A 237 16.18 10.23 -13.76
N PRO A 238 16.27 10.87 -14.94
CA PRO A 238 15.25 10.77 -16.00
C PRO A 238 15.07 9.35 -16.57
N LYS A 239 15.99 8.42 -16.26
CA LYS A 239 15.91 7.02 -16.69
C LYS A 239 15.16 6.14 -15.70
N LEU A 240 14.81 6.63 -14.50
CA LEU A 240 14.01 5.90 -13.52
C LEU A 240 12.70 5.43 -14.17
N LYS A 241 12.42 4.13 -14.09
CA LYS A 241 11.21 3.50 -14.60
C LYS A 241 10.46 2.79 -13.49
N PHE A 242 9.14 2.94 -13.53
CA PHE A 242 8.24 2.21 -12.66
C PHE A 242 7.50 1.14 -13.44
N GLY A 243 7.36 -0.04 -12.83
CA GLY A 243 6.48 -1.07 -13.36
C GLY A 243 5.04 -0.73 -13.02
N GLU A 244 4.64 -1.07 -11.81
CA GLU A 244 3.33 -0.73 -11.24
C GLU A 244 3.50 0.33 -10.16
N ILE A 245 2.65 1.35 -10.16
CA ILE A 245 2.46 2.26 -9.03
C ILE A 245 1.03 2.05 -8.50
N VAL A 246 0.93 1.49 -7.30
CA VAL A 246 -0.33 1.26 -6.62
C VAL A 246 -0.54 2.31 -5.54
N PHE A 247 -1.60 3.08 -5.71
CA PHE A 247 -2.05 4.12 -4.80
C PHE A 247 -3.25 3.63 -4.01
N PHE A 248 -3.08 3.43 -2.70
CA PHE A 248 -4.16 3.04 -1.79
C PHE A 248 -4.61 4.20 -0.92
N ALA A 249 -5.91 4.50 -0.96
CA ALA A 249 -6.54 5.56 -0.18
C ALA A 249 -5.78 6.90 -0.18
N PRO A 250 -5.35 7.49 -1.32
CA PRO A 250 -4.44 8.62 -1.30
C PRO A 250 -4.98 9.83 -0.55
N ASP A 251 -4.34 10.12 0.58
CA ASP A 251 -4.51 11.37 1.29
C ASP A 251 -3.58 12.42 0.66
N PHE A 252 -3.91 12.80 -0.58
CA PHE A 252 -3.24 13.85 -1.36
C PHE A 252 -4.28 14.80 -1.99
N PRO A 253 -4.05 16.13 -2.09
CA PRO A 253 -5.03 17.03 -2.69
C PRO A 253 -5.27 16.67 -4.16
N ALA A 254 -6.50 16.34 -4.52
CA ALA A 254 -6.83 15.91 -5.88
C ALA A 254 -6.53 16.98 -6.94
N SER A 255 -6.74 18.26 -6.61
CA SER A 255 -6.43 19.39 -7.48
C SER A 255 -4.94 19.59 -7.71
N GLU A 256 -4.09 19.18 -6.77
CA GLU A 256 -2.64 19.29 -6.91
C GLU A 256 -2.04 18.14 -7.71
N TYR A 257 -2.69 16.98 -7.74
CA TYR A 257 -2.18 15.80 -8.44
C TYR A 257 -1.95 16.04 -9.92
N GLU A 258 -2.74 16.92 -10.55
CA GLU A 258 -2.57 17.29 -11.97
C GLU A 258 -1.17 17.82 -12.29
N LYS A 259 -0.47 18.41 -11.31
CA LYS A 259 0.92 18.90 -11.46
C LYS A 259 1.94 17.75 -11.59
N TYR A 260 1.56 16.54 -11.21
CA TYR A 260 2.42 15.35 -11.13
C TYR A 260 2.01 14.25 -12.12
N ARG A 261 0.76 14.25 -12.58
CA ARG A 261 0.17 13.21 -13.43
C ARG A 261 1.06 12.82 -14.60
N THR A 262 1.57 13.79 -15.36
CA THR A 262 2.38 13.52 -16.57
C THR A 262 3.75 12.93 -16.26
N TYR A 263 4.37 13.31 -15.13
CA TYR A 263 5.63 12.72 -14.66
C TYR A 263 5.42 11.25 -14.28
N ILE A 264 4.35 10.97 -13.54
CA ILE A 264 4.00 9.63 -13.08
C ILE A 264 3.65 8.75 -14.29
N SER A 265 2.70 9.15 -15.13
CA SER A 265 2.26 8.37 -16.29
C SER A 265 3.34 8.22 -17.36
N GLY A 266 4.29 9.15 -17.45
CA GLY A 266 5.42 9.06 -18.39
C GLY A 266 6.54 8.12 -17.93
N ALA A 267 6.59 7.81 -16.63
CA ALA A 267 7.62 6.98 -16.02
C ALA A 267 7.13 5.58 -15.62
N SER A 268 5.81 5.38 -15.45
CA SER A 268 5.21 4.10 -15.09
C SER A 268 4.66 3.33 -16.29
N TYR A 269 4.76 2.00 -16.23
CA TYR A 269 4.03 1.13 -17.17
C TYR A 269 2.54 1.12 -16.84
N ARG A 270 2.21 1.06 -15.54
CA ARG A 270 0.82 1.10 -15.05
C ARG A 270 0.73 1.83 -13.71
N THR A 271 -0.39 2.52 -13.53
CA THR A 271 -0.75 3.19 -12.27
C THR A 271 -2.17 2.77 -11.92
N THR A 272 -2.35 2.25 -10.71
CA THR A 272 -3.64 1.81 -10.19
C THR A 272 -3.99 2.60 -8.93
N LEU A 273 -5.20 3.15 -8.89
CA LEU A 273 -5.76 3.86 -7.74
C LEU A 273 -6.87 3.01 -7.12
N TYR A 274 -6.61 2.47 -5.93
CA TYR A 274 -7.64 1.90 -5.08
C TYR A 274 -8.22 2.99 -4.17
N CYS A 275 -9.52 3.20 -4.27
CA CYS A 275 -10.22 4.33 -3.67
C CYS A 275 -11.55 3.91 -3.05
N SER A 276 -12.04 4.68 -2.09
CA SER A 276 -13.38 4.51 -1.53
C SER A 276 -14.03 5.89 -1.31
N PRO A 277 -15.18 6.19 -1.93
CA PRO A 277 -15.92 7.42 -1.66
C PRO A 277 -16.48 7.47 -0.23
N GLY A 278 -16.68 6.33 0.42
CA GLY A 278 -17.11 6.19 1.82
C GLY A 278 -15.99 6.19 2.85
N ASP A 279 -14.74 6.46 2.45
CA ASP A 279 -13.58 6.46 3.36
C ASP A 279 -13.69 7.58 4.42
N ASN A 280 -13.98 7.20 5.66
CA ASN A 280 -14.19 8.14 6.76
C ASN A 280 -12.89 8.85 7.16
N ALA A 281 -11.73 8.20 7.00
CA ALA A 281 -10.45 8.84 7.30
C ALA A 281 -10.16 9.96 6.29
N LEU A 282 -10.45 9.73 5.00
CA LEU A 282 -10.33 10.76 3.98
C LEU A 282 -11.36 11.87 4.12
N ALA A 283 -12.58 11.57 4.59
CA ALA A 283 -13.57 12.59 4.92
C ALA A 283 -13.09 13.51 6.07
N VAL A 284 -12.47 12.94 7.11
CA VAL A 284 -11.82 13.72 8.18
C VAL A 284 -10.66 14.55 7.64
N SER A 285 -9.79 13.95 6.81
CA SER A 285 -8.70 14.69 6.15
C SER A 285 -9.23 15.86 5.32
N GLN A 286 -10.25 15.66 4.49
CA GLN A 286 -10.88 16.73 3.70
C GLN A 286 -11.37 17.87 4.60
N LYS A 287 -11.99 17.55 5.75
CA LYS A 287 -12.45 18.56 6.71
C LYS A 287 -11.29 19.37 7.31
N VAL A 288 -10.18 18.71 7.63
CA VAL A 288 -8.99 19.37 8.20
C VAL A 288 -8.27 20.24 7.16
N ASN A 289 -8.17 19.79 5.91
CA ASN A 289 -7.40 20.46 4.85
C ASN A 289 -8.23 21.39 3.96
N GLY A 290 -9.56 21.28 3.98
CA GLY A 290 -10.46 22.09 3.14
C GLY A 290 -10.44 21.75 1.65
N ASN A 291 -9.97 20.58 1.24
CA ASN A 291 -9.91 20.18 -0.16
C ASN A 291 -10.17 18.68 -0.38
N PHE A 292 -10.68 18.35 -1.57
CA PHE A 292 -11.02 16.99 -1.98
C PHE A 292 -9.78 16.11 -2.07
N ARG A 293 -9.84 14.92 -1.47
CA ARG A 293 -8.71 13.98 -1.45
C ARG A 293 -8.76 13.04 -2.63
N LEU A 294 -7.59 12.73 -3.19
CA LEU A 294 -7.48 11.91 -4.38
C LEU A 294 -8.09 10.50 -4.19
N GLY A 295 -7.95 9.91 -2.99
CA GLY A 295 -8.54 8.63 -2.63
C GLY A 295 -10.06 8.59 -2.48
N MET A 296 -10.75 9.72 -2.62
CA MET A 296 -12.21 9.77 -2.71
C MET A 296 -12.71 9.47 -4.15
N CYS A 297 -11.99 8.60 -4.85
CA CYS A 297 -12.25 8.17 -6.23
C CYS A 297 -12.26 9.28 -7.29
N LYS A 298 -11.30 10.20 -7.20
CA LYS A 298 -11.04 11.15 -8.29
C LYS A 298 -10.69 10.37 -9.56
N GLN A 299 -11.43 10.63 -10.64
CA GLN A 299 -11.10 10.11 -11.96
C GLN A 299 -9.83 10.78 -12.50
N ILE A 300 -8.88 9.96 -12.95
CA ILE A 300 -7.58 10.39 -13.47
C ILE A 300 -7.36 9.72 -14.84
N PRO A 301 -7.19 10.48 -15.93
CA PRO A 301 -6.89 9.88 -17.23
C PRO A 301 -5.57 9.09 -17.20
N GLY A 302 -5.60 7.85 -17.72
CA GLY A 302 -4.44 6.97 -17.78
C GLY A 302 -4.08 6.29 -16.45
N THR A 303 -5.02 6.25 -15.49
CA THR A 303 -4.89 5.52 -14.23
C THR A 303 -6.09 4.59 -14.09
N ASP A 304 -5.85 3.35 -13.69
CA ASP A 304 -6.91 2.39 -13.41
C ASP A 304 -7.52 2.73 -12.04
N VAL A 305 -8.73 3.28 -12.02
CA VAL A 305 -9.41 3.66 -10.77
C VAL A 305 -10.34 2.53 -10.34
N ILE A 306 -9.99 1.86 -9.25
CA ILE A 306 -10.72 0.74 -8.66
C ILE A 306 -11.44 1.25 -7.40
N ASN A 307 -12.76 1.26 -7.45
CA ASN A 307 -13.61 1.59 -6.32
C ASN A 307 -13.79 0.35 -5.42
N VAL A 308 -13.34 0.43 -4.18
CA VAL A 308 -13.42 -0.66 -3.19
C VAL A 308 -14.45 -0.42 -2.09
N ASN A 309 -15.36 0.55 -2.27
CA ASN A 309 -16.38 0.90 -1.26
C ASN A 309 -17.15 -0.30 -0.72
N GLU A 310 -17.50 -1.25 -1.60
CA GLU A 310 -18.30 -2.43 -1.23
C GLU A 310 -17.48 -3.48 -0.46
N VAL A 311 -16.15 -3.45 -0.57
CA VAL A 311 -15.23 -4.42 0.06
C VAL A 311 -14.75 -3.93 1.43
N ASP A 312 -14.63 -2.61 1.61
CA ASP A 312 -14.20 -1.98 2.87
C ASP A 312 -15.20 -0.90 3.32
N ASP A 313 -16.48 -1.30 3.41
CA ASP A 313 -17.53 -0.46 3.99
C ASP A 313 -17.15 -0.11 5.45
N PRO A 314 -17.17 1.17 5.86
CA PRO A 314 -16.84 1.57 7.23
C PRO A 314 -17.65 0.86 8.33
N VAL A 315 -18.83 0.33 7.99
CA VAL A 315 -19.68 -0.47 8.91
C VAL A 315 -19.13 -1.88 9.10
N LEU A 316 -18.36 -2.42 8.15
CA LEU A 316 -17.89 -3.82 8.11
C LEU A 316 -16.35 -3.96 8.06
N GLY A 317 -15.60 -2.86 7.96
CA GLY A 317 -14.15 -2.84 7.81
C GLY A 317 -13.35 -2.97 9.12
N ILE A 318 -12.14 -3.53 9.03
CA ILE A 318 -11.18 -3.59 10.14
C ILE A 318 -10.80 -2.15 10.53
N GLY A 319 -11.15 -1.73 11.75
CA GLY A 319 -10.95 -0.37 12.26
C GLY A 319 -12.10 0.62 11.99
N GLY A 320 -13.17 0.21 11.29
CA GLY A 320 -14.42 1.00 11.18
C GLY A 320 -14.36 2.28 10.34
N LEU A 321 -13.26 2.50 9.59
CA LEU A 321 -13.03 3.72 8.81
C LEU A 321 -13.10 3.54 7.29
N GLY A 322 -13.09 2.30 6.79
CA GLY A 322 -13.02 2.03 5.34
C GLY A 322 -11.73 2.50 4.69
N HIS A 323 -10.60 2.40 5.40
CA HIS A 323 -9.28 2.95 5.04
C HIS A 323 -8.15 1.91 5.09
N GLY A 324 -8.46 0.67 5.51
CA GLY A 324 -7.51 -0.41 5.80
C GLY A 324 -7.29 -1.37 4.63
N TYR A 325 -8.13 -1.28 3.60
CA TYR A 325 -8.18 -2.15 2.42
C TYR A 325 -6.84 -2.35 1.67
N TYR A 326 -5.84 -1.50 1.89
CA TYR A 326 -4.50 -1.65 1.32
C TYR A 326 -3.77 -2.92 1.77
N SER A 327 -4.16 -3.49 2.91
CA SER A 327 -3.48 -4.65 3.48
C SER A 327 -4.36 -5.53 4.36
N SER A 328 -5.58 -5.13 4.72
CA SER A 328 -6.38 -5.84 5.71
C SER A 328 -7.23 -6.97 5.13
N ARG A 329 -7.40 -7.04 3.80
CA ARG A 329 -8.24 -8.04 3.11
C ARG A 329 -7.69 -8.38 1.72
N PRO A 330 -7.98 -9.56 1.18
CA PRO A 330 -7.77 -9.86 -0.24
C PRO A 330 -8.70 -9.00 -1.12
N ILE A 331 -8.14 -8.34 -2.13
CA ILE A 331 -8.85 -7.55 -3.15
C ILE A 331 -8.40 -8.00 -4.53
#